data_AF-A0AAW7Z492-F1
#
_entry.id   AF-A0AAW7Z492-F1
#
_cell.length_a   1.000
_cell.length_b   1.000
_cell.length_c   1.000
_cell.angle_alpha   90.00
_cell.angle_beta   90.00
_cell.angle_gamma   90.00
#
_symmetry.space_group_name_H-M   'P 1'
#
loop_
_entity.id
_entity.type
_entity.pdbx_description
1 polymer ?
#
loop_
_entity_poly.entity_id
_entity_poly.type
_entity_poly.pdbx_seq_one_letter_code
_entity_poly.pdbx_strand_id
1 'polypeptide(L)'
;MNSAILIGALVCLLANLVFYAGCPNQQWFKKSLLSFNTALLIALALLVLSTAIFSLTFSLPAAIYTIITLCMLLLGTLPFFTRYTAPLKSVRSRGTGLTRDESYTTFKAHWWLKTIGATLISFPFALFTSSLISLLFLSNTPLDVKSQFLMWLIVPFWLTPISLIFFAKKPWLPLALLSLITLFEFSVLQVLG
;
A
#
# COMPACT_ATOMS: atom_id res chain seq x y z
N MET A 1 23.18 -10.93 -8.48
CA MET A 1 21.76 -10.56 -8.35
C MET A 1 20.95 -11.61 -9.10
N ASN A 2 20.03 -12.33 -8.45
CA ASN A 2 19.30 -13.43 -9.11
C ASN A 2 18.52 -12.89 -10.31
N SER A 3 18.82 -13.39 -11.50
CA SER A 3 18.14 -13.01 -12.75
C SER A 3 16.62 -13.17 -12.65
N ALA A 4 16.16 -14.20 -11.93
CA ALA A 4 14.75 -14.43 -11.65
C ALA A 4 14.06 -13.26 -10.91
N ILE A 5 14.74 -12.64 -9.93
CA ILE A 5 14.17 -11.49 -9.18
C ILE A 5 14.00 -10.29 -10.11
N LEU A 6 15.02 -10.00 -10.93
CA LEU A 6 14.98 -8.88 -11.87
C LEU A 6 13.91 -9.08 -12.94
N ILE A 7 13.84 -10.28 -13.53
CA ILE A 7 12.82 -10.62 -14.53
C ILE A 7 11.42 -10.55 -13.89
N GLY A 8 11.23 -11.12 -12.70
CA GLY A 8 9.95 -11.07 -11.98
C GLY A 8 9.48 -9.63 -11.73
N ALA A 9 10.40 -8.75 -11.31
CA ALA A 9 10.12 -7.33 -11.11
C ALA A 9 9.78 -6.59 -12.41
N LEU A 10 10.49 -6.87 -13.52
CA LEU A 10 10.20 -6.30 -14.83
C LEU A 10 8.84 -6.74 -15.38
N VAL A 11 8.48 -8.01 -15.21
CA VAL A 11 7.16 -8.53 -15.60
C VAL A 11 6.06 -7.88 -14.75
N CYS A 12 6.29 -7.68 -13.45
CA CYS A 12 5.37 -6.95 -12.59
C CYS A 12 5.20 -5.48 -13.01
N LEU A 13 6.31 -4.80 -13.35
CA LEU A 13 6.27 -3.44 -13.93
C LEU A 13 5.41 -3.40 -15.19
N LEU A 14 5.65 -4.33 -16.12
CA LEU A 14 4.92 -4.41 -17.38
C LEU A 14 3.42 -4.67 -17.15
N ALA A 15 3.06 -5.52 -16.19
CA ALA A 15 1.66 -5.76 -15.80
C ALA A 15 0.97 -4.46 -15.34
N ASN A 16 1.65 -3.67 -14.49
CA ASN A 16 1.11 -2.41 -13.98
C ASN A 16 1.01 -1.33 -15.07
N LEU A 17 1.97 -1.28 -16.00
CA LEU A 17 1.92 -0.40 -17.16
C LEU A 17 0.76 -0.73 -18.09
N VAL A 18 0.55 -2.01 -18.41
CA VAL A 18 -0.57 -2.47 -19.24
C VAL A 18 -1.90 -2.15 -18.57
N PHE A 19 -2.02 -2.44 -17.27
CA PHE A 19 -3.22 -2.11 -16.51
C PHE A 19 -3.51 -0.61 -16.55
N TYR A 20 -2.51 0.22 -16.27
CA TYR A 20 -2.66 1.68 -16.30
C TYR A 20 -3.01 2.21 -17.69
N ALA A 21 -2.41 1.66 -18.76
CA ALA A 21 -2.71 2.04 -20.14
C ALA A 21 -4.15 1.71 -20.59
N GLY A 22 -4.80 0.72 -19.95
CA GLY A 22 -6.20 0.39 -20.17
C GLY A 22 -7.18 1.11 -19.25
N CYS A 23 -6.70 1.79 -18.21
CA CYS A 23 -7.57 2.50 -17.27
C CYS A 23 -8.25 3.70 -17.94
N PRO A 24 -9.56 3.90 -17.72
CA PRO A 24 -10.29 5.04 -18.28
C PRO A 24 -9.81 6.39 -17.74
N ASN A 25 -9.22 6.39 -16.52
CA ASN A 25 -8.70 7.56 -15.84
C ASN A 25 -7.20 7.80 -16.07
N GLN A 26 -6.58 7.09 -17.02
CA GLN A 26 -5.17 7.29 -17.31
C GLN A 26 -4.88 8.70 -17.84
N GLN A 27 -3.65 9.16 -17.63
CA GLN A 27 -3.18 10.46 -18.09
C GLN A 27 -1.98 10.37 -19.04
N TRP A 28 -1.68 9.20 -19.61
CA TRP A 28 -0.53 9.04 -20.53
C TRP A 28 -0.92 9.31 -21.99
N PHE A 29 -2.12 8.86 -22.35
CA PHE A 29 -2.60 8.89 -23.73
C PHE A 29 -3.90 9.68 -23.83
N LYS A 30 -4.03 10.46 -24.90
CA LYS A 30 -5.26 11.19 -25.24
C LYS A 30 -6.43 10.26 -25.59
N LYS A 31 -6.13 9.03 -26.04
CA LYS A 31 -7.08 7.97 -26.35
C LYS A 31 -6.54 6.66 -25.76
N SER A 32 -7.40 5.87 -25.11
CA SER A 32 -7.01 4.57 -24.58
C SER A 32 -6.63 3.62 -25.72
N LEU A 33 -5.44 3.02 -25.64
CA LEU A 33 -4.93 2.07 -26.63
C LEU A 33 -5.62 0.70 -26.51
N LEU A 34 -6.00 0.32 -25.29
CA LEU A 34 -6.66 -0.95 -24.96
C LEU A 34 -7.99 -0.67 -24.26
N SER A 35 -8.95 -1.61 -24.39
CA SER A 35 -10.14 -1.57 -23.55
C SER A 35 -9.79 -2.02 -22.13
N PHE A 36 -10.50 -1.50 -21.14
CA PHE A 36 -10.21 -1.80 -19.73
C PHE A 36 -10.20 -3.30 -19.45
N ASN A 37 -11.18 -4.03 -20.00
CA ASN A 37 -11.31 -5.48 -19.78
C ASN A 37 -10.13 -6.27 -20.37
N THR A 38 -9.66 -5.90 -21.58
CA THR A 38 -8.51 -6.60 -22.18
C THR A 38 -7.23 -6.29 -21.44
N ALA A 39 -7.01 -5.03 -21.05
CA ALA A 39 -5.85 -4.63 -20.25
C ALA A 39 -5.83 -5.31 -18.88
N LEU A 40 -6.99 -5.43 -18.21
CA LEU A 40 -7.11 -6.14 -16.94
C LEU A 40 -6.74 -7.62 -17.06
N LEU A 41 -7.24 -8.31 -18.09
CA LEU A 41 -6.93 -9.73 -18.32
C LEU A 41 -5.44 -9.95 -18.60
N ILE A 42 -4.83 -9.11 -19.45
CA ILE A 42 -3.40 -9.18 -19.75
C ILE A 42 -2.58 -8.91 -18.49
N ALA A 43 -2.94 -7.89 -17.72
CA ALA A 43 -2.27 -7.57 -16.46
C ALA A 43 -2.35 -8.73 -15.46
N LEU A 44 -3.52 -9.33 -15.27
CA LEU A 44 -3.69 -10.50 -14.39
C LEU A 44 -2.82 -11.68 -14.82
N ALA A 45 -2.77 -12.00 -16.12
CA ALA A 45 -1.92 -13.06 -16.64
C ALA A 45 -0.43 -12.79 -16.37
N LEU A 46 0.02 -11.55 -16.56
CA LEU A 46 1.38 -11.14 -16.27
C LEU A 46 1.71 -11.15 -14.77
N LEU A 47 0.75 -10.82 -13.91
CA LEU A 47 0.92 -10.94 -12.45
C LEU A 47 1.06 -12.40 -12.02
N VAL A 48 0.24 -13.31 -12.57
CA VAL A 48 0.39 -14.76 -12.32
C VAL A 48 1.77 -15.26 -12.79
N LEU A 49 2.21 -14.82 -13.97
CA LEU A 49 3.54 -15.15 -14.49
C LEU A 49 4.66 -14.61 -13.58
N SER A 50 4.54 -13.36 -13.12
CA SER A 50 5.46 -12.77 -12.15
C SER A 50 5.51 -13.60 -10.85
N THR A 51 4.36 -14.07 -10.36
CA THR A 51 4.28 -14.93 -9.15
C THR A 51 5.02 -16.23 -9.36
N ALA A 52 4.84 -16.88 -10.51
CA ALA A 52 5.55 -18.10 -10.85
C ALA A 52 7.08 -17.88 -10.86
N ILE A 53 7.55 -16.78 -11.46
CA ILE A 53 8.97 -16.43 -11.53
C ILE A 53 9.54 -16.15 -10.13
N PHE A 54 8.85 -15.36 -9.30
CA PHE A 54 9.29 -15.11 -7.92
C PHE A 54 9.29 -16.36 -7.06
N SER A 55 8.38 -17.30 -7.31
CA SER A 55 8.32 -18.58 -6.59
C SER A 55 9.50 -19.52 -6.90
N LEU A 56 10.31 -19.22 -7.93
CA LEU A 56 11.57 -19.92 -8.18
C LEU A 56 12.66 -19.53 -7.17
N THR A 57 12.51 -18.38 -6.51
CA THR A 57 13.51 -17.84 -5.56
C THR A 57 12.96 -17.75 -4.13
N PHE A 58 11.68 -17.43 -3.99
CA PHE A 58 11.01 -17.24 -2.71
C PHE A 58 9.94 -18.31 -2.48
N SER A 59 9.49 -18.49 -1.24
CA SER A 59 8.31 -19.29 -0.94
C SER A 59 7.07 -18.68 -1.61
N LEU A 60 6.07 -19.51 -1.93
CA LEU A 60 4.83 -19.04 -2.58
C LEU A 60 4.17 -17.86 -1.84
N PRO A 61 4.02 -17.88 -0.50
CA PRO A 61 3.50 -16.72 0.23
C PRO A 61 4.37 -15.47 0.03
N ALA A 62 5.70 -15.62 0.05
CA ALA A 62 6.62 -14.49 -0.09
C ALA A 62 6.57 -13.89 -1.50
N ALA A 63 6.42 -14.73 -2.52
CA ALA A 63 6.22 -14.29 -3.90
C ALA A 63 4.93 -13.47 -4.06
N ILE A 64 3.81 -13.95 -3.49
CA ILE A 64 2.52 -13.23 -3.51
C ILE A 64 2.63 -11.87 -2.82
N TYR A 65 3.18 -11.82 -1.61
CA TYR A 65 3.36 -10.57 -0.87
C TYR A 65 4.27 -9.58 -1.61
N THR A 66 5.35 -10.07 -2.21
CA THR A 66 6.27 -9.25 -3.00
C THR A 66 5.55 -8.59 -4.17
N ILE A 67 4.70 -9.34 -4.89
CA ILE A 67 3.96 -8.81 -6.03
C ILE A 67 2.90 -7.81 -5.59
N ILE A 68 2.13 -8.10 -4.54
CA ILE A 68 1.14 -7.14 -4.01
C ILE A 68 1.82 -5.82 -3.65
N THR A 69 2.95 -5.90 -2.95
CA THR A 69 3.73 -4.73 -2.53
C THR A 69 4.28 -3.95 -3.72
N LEU A 70 4.83 -4.64 -4.72
CA LEU A 70 5.30 -4.02 -5.96
C LEU A 70 4.14 -3.36 -6.72
N CYS A 71 2.99 -4.01 -6.84
CA CYS A 71 1.81 -3.42 -7.48
C CYS A 71 1.34 -2.15 -6.75
N MET A 72 1.28 -2.16 -5.41
CA MET A 72 0.93 -0.97 -4.63
C MET A 72 1.92 0.18 -4.88
N LEU A 73 3.22 -0.11 -4.87
CA LEU A 73 4.27 0.88 -5.13
C LEU A 73 4.18 1.43 -6.56
N LEU A 74 4.05 0.55 -7.56
CA LEU A 74 4.05 0.92 -8.97
C LEU A 74 2.78 1.69 -9.34
N LEU A 75 1.59 1.23 -8.94
CA LEU A 75 0.35 1.98 -9.20
C LEU A 75 0.30 3.31 -8.44
N GLY A 76 0.96 3.40 -7.28
CA GLY A 76 1.12 4.65 -6.55
C GLY A 76 2.09 5.63 -7.24
N THR A 77 3.15 5.13 -7.88
CA THR A 77 4.21 5.96 -8.46
C THR A 77 4.01 6.29 -9.94
N LEU A 78 3.44 5.39 -10.73
CA LEU A 78 3.20 5.55 -12.18
C LEU A 78 2.47 6.85 -12.55
N PRO A 79 1.42 7.30 -11.82
CA PRO A 79 0.73 8.56 -12.15
C PRO A 79 1.59 9.81 -12.00
N PHE A 80 2.67 9.77 -11.19
CA PHE A 80 3.54 10.92 -10.95
C PHE A 80 4.51 11.19 -12.10
N PHE A 81 4.90 10.16 -12.86
CA PHE A 81 5.89 10.31 -13.93
C PHE A 81 5.35 11.02 -15.18
N THR A 82 4.04 11.16 -15.30
CA THR A 82 3.37 11.34 -16.60
C THR A 82 2.14 12.20 -16.50
N ARG A 83 2.13 13.11 -15.54
CA ARG A 83 0.99 13.99 -15.33
C ARG A 83 0.98 15.04 -16.45
N TYR A 84 -0.10 15.13 -17.22
CA TYR A 84 -0.30 16.32 -18.03
C TYR A 84 -0.35 17.55 -17.11
N THR A 85 0.26 18.65 -17.53
CA THR A 85 0.28 19.93 -16.79
C THR A 85 -1.13 20.43 -16.45
N ALA A 86 -2.12 20.07 -17.26
CA ALA A 86 -3.54 20.17 -16.95
C ALA A 86 -4.24 18.85 -17.31
N PRO A 87 -5.23 18.38 -16.52
CA PRO A 87 -6.01 17.21 -16.88
C PRO A 87 -6.69 17.42 -18.23
N LEU A 88 -6.57 16.45 -19.13
CA LEU A 88 -7.25 16.48 -20.43
C LEU A 88 -8.76 16.64 -20.20
N LYS A 89 -9.32 17.79 -20.61
CA LYS A 89 -10.76 18.01 -20.57
C LYS A 89 -11.42 17.05 -21.55
N SER A 90 -12.39 16.26 -21.06
CA SER A 90 -13.29 15.48 -21.90
C SER A 90 -13.90 16.39 -22.99
N VAL A 91 -13.78 15.99 -24.27
CA VAL A 91 -14.39 16.70 -25.41
C VAL A 91 -15.93 16.69 -25.31
N ARG A 92 -16.50 15.68 -24.63
CA ARG A 92 -17.90 15.67 -24.18
C ARG A 92 -17.99 16.28 -22.79
N SER A 93 -17.87 17.60 -22.71
CA SER A 93 -18.25 18.31 -21.50
C SER A 93 -19.78 18.39 -21.42
N ARG A 94 -20.45 17.26 -21.13
CA ARG A 94 -21.64 17.36 -20.28
C ARG A 94 -21.08 17.80 -18.94
N GLY A 95 -21.27 19.08 -18.60
CA GLY A 95 -20.80 19.64 -17.34
C GLY A 95 -21.04 18.64 -16.24
N THR A 96 -19.97 18.20 -15.59
CA THR A 96 -20.10 17.26 -14.49
C THR A 96 -20.92 17.98 -13.43
N GLY A 97 -22.20 17.61 -13.29
CA GLY A 97 -23.07 18.08 -12.20
C GLY A 97 -22.55 17.70 -10.81
N LEU A 98 -21.35 17.10 -10.74
CA LEU A 98 -20.51 17.02 -9.57
C LEU A 98 -19.97 18.41 -9.25
N THR A 99 -20.81 19.25 -8.64
CA THR A 99 -20.33 20.34 -7.81
C THR A 99 -19.46 19.74 -6.70
N ARG A 100 -18.26 20.29 -6.49
CA ARG A 100 -17.47 19.92 -5.31
C ARG A 100 -18.33 20.20 -4.09
N ASP A 101 -18.68 19.13 -3.39
CA ASP A 101 -19.41 19.21 -2.15
C ASP A 101 -18.59 20.06 -1.15
N GLU A 102 -19.24 20.84 -0.29
CA GLU A 102 -18.57 21.68 0.74
C GLU A 102 -17.71 20.84 1.70
N SER A 103 -17.98 19.54 1.73
CA SER A 103 -17.13 18.56 2.39
C SER A 103 -15.69 18.53 1.84
N TYR A 104 -15.45 18.87 0.56
CA TYR A 104 -14.11 18.90 -0.04
C TYR A 104 -13.17 19.90 0.65
N THR A 105 -13.65 21.10 0.99
CA THR A 105 -12.87 22.09 1.76
C THR A 105 -12.61 21.61 3.18
N THR A 106 -13.56 20.89 3.77
CA THR A 106 -13.45 20.31 5.12
C THR A 106 -12.45 19.14 5.17
N PHE A 107 -12.41 18.30 4.14
CA PHE A 107 -11.50 17.14 4.03
C PHE A 107 -10.07 17.52 3.61
N LYS A 108 -9.87 18.68 2.96
CA LYS A 108 -8.54 19.13 2.50
C LYS A 108 -7.60 19.49 3.66
N ALA A 109 -8.13 19.90 4.82
CA ALA A 109 -7.33 20.44 5.92
C ALA A 109 -6.49 19.40 6.71
N HIS A 110 -6.79 18.10 6.59
CA HIS A 110 -6.24 17.10 7.50
C HIS A 110 -5.36 16.03 6.83
N TRP A 111 -5.16 16.10 5.51
CA TRP A 111 -4.43 15.04 4.80
C TRP A 111 -2.98 14.91 5.29
N TRP A 112 -2.28 16.03 5.47
CA TRP A 112 -0.93 16.04 6.03
C TRP A 112 -0.87 15.43 7.42
N LEU A 113 -1.80 15.79 8.30
CA LEU A 113 -1.88 15.26 9.66
C LEU A 113 -2.21 13.77 9.67
N LYS A 114 -3.15 13.33 8.81
CA LYS A 114 -3.49 11.92 8.63
C LYS A 114 -2.30 11.12 8.13
N THR A 115 -1.60 11.59 7.11
CA THR A 115 -0.44 10.89 6.55
C THR A 115 0.72 10.90 7.54
N ILE A 116 1.23 12.06 7.93
CA ILE A 116 2.42 12.14 8.80
C ILE A 116 2.11 11.55 10.18
N GLY A 117 0.99 11.94 10.79
CA GLY A 117 0.62 11.48 12.12
C GLY A 117 0.38 9.97 12.17
N ALA A 118 -0.38 9.41 11.22
CA ALA A 118 -0.58 7.97 11.21
C ALA A 118 0.70 7.23 10.84
N THR A 119 1.51 7.69 9.88
CA THR A 119 2.76 7.01 9.55
C THR A 119 3.73 6.98 10.74
N LEU A 120 3.88 8.11 11.44
CA LEU A 120 4.82 8.25 12.55
C LEU A 120 4.37 7.50 13.81
N ILE A 121 3.07 7.48 14.12
CA ILE A 121 2.54 6.79 15.32
C ILE A 121 2.32 5.29 15.06
N SER A 122 1.88 4.92 13.85
CA SER A 122 1.58 3.51 13.53
C SER A 122 2.84 2.65 13.44
N PHE A 123 4.02 3.23 13.19
CA PHE A 123 5.26 2.45 13.10
C PHE A 123 5.72 1.93 14.47
N PRO A 124 5.87 2.78 15.51
CA PRO A 124 6.11 2.31 16.87
C PRO A 124 5.03 1.35 17.37
N PHE A 125 3.75 1.64 17.09
CA PHE A 125 2.65 0.71 17.38
C PHE A 125 2.92 -0.68 16.77
N ALA A 126 3.17 -0.76 15.47
CA ALA A 126 3.42 -2.02 14.79
C ALA A 126 4.63 -2.77 15.37
N LEU A 127 5.69 -2.06 15.76
CA LEU A 127 6.85 -2.67 16.41
C LEU A 127 6.50 -3.23 17.79
N PHE A 128 5.79 -2.48 18.63
CA PHE A 128 5.47 -2.89 19.99
C PHE A 128 4.44 -4.01 20.01
N THR A 129 3.39 -3.93 19.21
CA THR A 129 2.42 -5.03 19.05
C THR A 129 3.11 -6.31 18.56
N SER A 130 3.97 -6.22 17.55
CA SER A 130 4.70 -7.38 17.03
C SER A 130 5.65 -7.96 18.08
N SER A 131 6.34 -7.10 18.85
CA SER A 131 7.23 -7.51 19.94
C SER A 131 6.47 -8.19 21.08
N LEU A 132 5.32 -7.67 21.49
CA LEU A 132 4.44 -8.28 22.50
C LEU A 132 3.97 -9.67 22.04
N ILE A 133 3.53 -9.80 20.80
CA ILE A 133 3.16 -11.11 20.23
C ILE A 133 4.35 -12.06 20.27
N SER A 134 5.55 -11.58 19.93
CA SER A 134 6.76 -12.39 19.95
C SER A 134 7.14 -12.87 21.35
N LEU A 135 7.00 -12.02 22.37
CA LEU A 135 7.26 -12.38 23.76
C LEU A 135 6.21 -13.37 24.30
N LEU A 136 4.93 -13.14 24.02
CA LEU A 136 3.84 -13.94 24.55
C LEU A 136 3.68 -15.30 23.87
N PHE A 137 3.93 -15.39 22.56
CA PHE A 137 3.63 -16.59 21.77
C PHE A 137 4.86 -17.26 21.14
N LEU A 138 5.98 -16.54 20.97
CA LEU A 138 7.18 -17.05 20.29
C LEU A 138 8.42 -17.03 21.20
N SER A 139 8.27 -17.00 22.52
CA SER A 139 9.40 -16.91 23.47
C SER A 139 10.47 -17.97 23.19
N ASN A 140 10.06 -19.23 22.98
CA ASN A 140 10.94 -20.40 22.81
C ASN A 140 11.35 -20.68 21.35
N THR A 141 10.98 -19.85 20.38
CA THR A 141 11.36 -20.08 18.98
C THR A 141 12.74 -19.52 18.64
N PRO A 142 13.50 -20.17 17.73
CA PRO A 142 14.77 -19.65 17.22
C PRO A 142 14.65 -18.22 16.67
N LEU A 143 15.72 -17.42 16.85
CA LEU A 143 15.74 -15.99 16.51
C LEU A 143 15.46 -15.74 15.01
N ASP A 144 15.94 -16.60 14.13
CA ASP A 144 15.77 -16.46 12.68
C ASP A 144 14.30 -16.58 12.28
N VAL A 145 13.58 -17.55 12.84
CA VAL A 145 12.15 -17.74 12.59
C VAL A 145 11.33 -16.61 13.21
N LYS A 146 11.71 -16.19 14.42
CA LYS A 146 11.10 -15.07 15.14
C LYS A 146 11.22 -13.76 14.35
N SER A 147 12.39 -13.47 13.81
CA SER A 147 12.63 -12.25 13.02
C SER A 147 11.88 -12.24 11.69
N GLN A 148 11.80 -13.39 11.00
CA GLN A 148 10.96 -13.54 9.82
C GLN A 148 9.49 -13.31 10.16
N PHE A 149 8.96 -13.92 11.21
CA PHE A 149 7.57 -13.74 11.60
C PHE A 149 7.24 -12.27 11.95
N LEU A 150 8.13 -11.61 12.70
CA LEU A 150 8.02 -10.19 13.05
C LEU A 150 7.99 -9.29 11.81
N MET A 151 8.86 -9.53 10.82
CA MET A 151 8.90 -8.78 9.57
C MET A 151 7.54 -8.80 8.84
N TRP A 152 6.85 -9.93 8.90
CA TRP A 152 5.54 -10.11 8.25
C TRP A 152 4.38 -9.50 9.04
N LEU A 153 4.51 -9.35 10.35
CA LEU A 153 3.49 -8.72 11.21
C LEU A 153 3.59 -7.19 11.23
N ILE A 154 4.80 -6.64 11.18
CA ILE A 154 5.00 -5.19 11.23
C ILE A 154 4.26 -4.50 10.08
N VAL A 155 4.32 -5.03 8.86
CA VAL A 155 3.68 -4.42 7.68
C VAL A 155 2.15 -4.29 7.83
N PRO A 156 1.37 -5.36 8.10
CA PRO A 156 -0.07 -5.23 8.28
C PRO A 156 -0.45 -4.39 9.50
N PHE A 157 0.27 -4.49 10.63
CA PHE A 157 0.01 -3.63 11.80
C PHE A 157 0.37 -2.17 11.55
N TRP A 158 1.31 -1.88 10.65
CA TRP A 158 1.67 -0.52 10.28
C TRP A 158 0.67 0.08 9.30
N LEU A 159 0.28 -0.66 8.26
CA LEU A 159 -0.62 -0.17 7.21
C LEU A 159 -2.08 -0.10 7.65
N THR A 160 -2.53 -0.96 8.56
CA THR A 160 -3.94 -1.01 8.99
C THR A 160 -4.38 0.30 9.65
N PRO A 161 -3.70 0.85 10.69
CA PRO A 161 -4.10 2.11 11.29
C PRO A 161 -3.94 3.30 10.33
N ILE A 162 -2.92 3.27 9.46
CA ILE A 162 -2.77 4.24 8.37
C ILE A 162 -3.99 4.23 7.46
N SER A 163 -4.52 3.06 7.07
CA SER A 163 -5.72 2.99 6.25
C SER A 163 -6.97 3.50 6.99
N LEU A 164 -7.10 3.12 8.27
CA LEU A 164 -8.27 3.45 9.09
C LEU A 164 -8.38 4.95 9.40
N ILE A 165 -7.25 5.66 9.51
CA ILE A 165 -7.26 7.10 9.79
C ILE A 165 -7.94 7.91 8.67
N PHE A 166 -7.93 7.38 7.43
CA PHE A 166 -8.56 8.05 6.30
C PHE A 166 -10.09 7.98 6.37
N PHE A 167 -10.67 6.95 7.00
CA PHE A 167 -12.12 6.86 7.24
C PHE A 167 -12.61 7.84 8.32
N ALA A 168 -11.73 8.29 9.22
CA ALA A 168 -12.11 9.24 10.27
C ALA A 168 -12.33 10.66 9.69
N LYS A 169 -13.47 11.30 10.00
CA LYS A 169 -13.71 12.70 9.60
C LYS A 169 -12.70 13.66 10.23
N LYS A 170 -12.39 13.49 11.52
CA LYS A 170 -11.38 14.24 12.27
C LYS A 170 -10.30 13.28 12.75
N PRO A 171 -9.00 13.50 12.45
CA PRO A 171 -7.95 12.53 12.77
C PRO A 171 -7.48 12.56 14.22
N TRP A 172 -7.76 13.63 14.96
CA TRP A 172 -7.19 13.86 16.30
C TRP A 172 -7.54 12.77 17.32
N LEU A 173 -8.81 12.38 17.42
CA LEU A 173 -9.24 11.34 18.35
C LEU A 173 -8.59 9.98 18.05
N PRO A 174 -8.65 9.43 16.82
CA PRO A 174 -7.99 8.17 16.53
C PRO A 174 -6.46 8.24 16.63
N LEU A 175 -5.81 9.37 16.31
CA LEU A 175 -4.37 9.53 16.54
C LEU A 175 -4.02 9.55 18.04
N ALA A 176 -4.83 10.21 18.86
CA ALA A 176 -4.64 10.24 20.31
C ALA A 176 -4.83 8.84 20.93
N LEU A 177 -5.88 8.12 20.53
CA LEU A 177 -6.11 6.74 20.97
C LEU A 177 -4.98 5.81 20.54
N LEU A 178 -4.54 5.90 19.29
CA LEU A 178 -3.41 5.11 18.79
C LEU A 178 -2.14 5.41 19.60
N SER A 179 -1.85 6.69 19.87
CA SER A 179 -0.71 7.10 20.69
C SER A 179 -0.79 6.55 22.11
N LEU A 180 -1.97 6.58 22.75
CA LEU A 180 -2.17 6.02 24.08
C LEU A 180 -1.95 4.50 24.10
N ILE A 181 -2.46 3.78 23.10
CA ILE A 181 -2.24 2.33 22.95
C ILE A 181 -0.74 2.06 22.79
N THR A 182 -0.05 2.79 21.91
CA THR A 182 1.39 2.65 21.70
C THR A 182 2.20 2.90 22.98
N LEU A 183 1.85 3.93 23.76
CA LEU A 183 2.50 4.22 25.03
C LEU A 183 2.25 3.13 26.08
N PHE A 184 1.03 2.59 26.10
CA PHE A 184 0.68 1.48 26.96
C PHE A 184 1.48 0.22 26.58
N GLU A 185 1.52 -0.15 25.30
CA GLU A 185 2.32 -1.28 24.82
C GLU A 185 3.80 -1.13 25.16
N PHE A 186 4.37 0.07 24.98
CA PHE A 186 5.75 0.36 25.38
C PHE A 186 5.96 0.14 26.88
N SER A 187 5.04 0.61 27.71
CA SER A 187 5.13 0.46 29.17
C SER A 187 5.04 -1.01 29.59
N VAL A 188 4.16 -1.78 28.95
CA VAL A 188 4.07 -3.24 29.17
C VAL A 188 5.37 -3.94 28.77
N LEU A 189 5.94 -3.58 27.61
CA LEU A 189 7.22 -4.14 27.16
C LEU A 189 8.38 -3.81 28.11
N GLN A 190 8.41 -2.62 28.70
CA GLN A 190 9.42 -2.24 29.70
C GLN A 190 9.30 -3.03 31.01
N VAL A 191 8.12 -3.56 31.32
CA VAL A 191 7.91 -4.38 32.53
C VAL A 191 8.16 -5.87 32.25
N LEU A 192 7.87 -6.33 31.04
CA LEU A 192 7.98 -7.74 30.65
C LEU A 192 9.36 -8.13 30.08
N GLY A 193 10.08 -7.17 29.49
CA GLY A 193 11.42 -7.37 28.92
C GLY A 193 12.53 -7.19 29.95
#